data_AF-A0A1H2G0D9-F1
#
_entry.id   AF-A0A1H2G0D9-F1
#
_cell.length_a   1.000
_cell.length_b   1.000
_cell.length_c   1.000
_cell.angle_alpha   90.00
_cell.angle_beta   90.00
_cell.angle_gamma   90.00
#
_symmetry.space_group_name_H-M   'P 1'
#
loop_
_entity.id
_entity.type
_entity.pdbx_description
1 polymer ?
#
loop_
_entity_poly.entity_id
_entity_poly.type
_entity_poly.pdbx_seq_one_letter_code
_entity_poly.pdbx_strand_id
1 'polypeptide(L)'
;MKKIRIFTVLILIVCCKNSETKTELQNTKIEINKNLIEKSLLFPFEKKLTEFQKDSINEYGAGDCWGNVQQYSKNKIEVGLDSTNCGDYGFYHSFYLLNNGGIRIAHLKESNTILGNNINDTKYILVEKIYDYRKNPYLLYLRTDTLNKPNIDLIRTGFIKTELKDFQTSYEHLIMGYEGAWKMKVDY
;
A
#
# COMPACT_ATOMS: atom_id res chain seq x y z
N MET A 1 55.00 -54.49 -8.07
CA MET A 1 54.50 -54.83 -9.42
C MET A 1 52.98 -54.91 -9.34
N LYS A 2 52.12 -54.28 -10.14
CA LYS A 2 52.20 -53.46 -11.35
C LYS A 2 51.07 -52.41 -11.24
N LYS A 3 51.38 -51.15 -11.52
CA LYS A 3 50.37 -50.10 -11.78
C LYS A 3 49.67 -50.46 -13.09
N ILE A 4 48.34 -50.42 -13.13
CA ILE A 4 47.57 -50.45 -14.38
C ILE A 4 46.82 -49.13 -14.47
N ARG A 5 47.26 -48.30 -15.43
CA ARG A 5 46.56 -47.12 -15.91
C ARG A 5 45.54 -47.59 -16.95
N ILE A 6 44.29 -47.17 -16.82
CA ILE A 6 43.29 -47.29 -17.88
C ILE A 6 42.95 -45.88 -18.34
N PHE A 7 43.18 -45.65 -19.63
CA PHE A 7 42.83 -44.46 -20.38
C PHE A 7 41.50 -44.71 -21.11
N THR A 8 40.93 -43.64 -21.67
CA THR A 8 39.86 -43.56 -22.70
C THR A 8 38.43 -43.72 -22.13
N VAL A 9 37.41 -42.94 -22.53
CA VAL A 9 37.12 -42.24 -23.79
C VAL A 9 36.33 -40.95 -23.52
N LEU A 10 36.66 -39.90 -24.27
CA LEU A 10 35.96 -38.63 -24.39
C LEU A 10 34.66 -38.84 -25.20
N ILE A 11 33.48 -38.58 -24.62
CA ILE A 11 32.22 -38.52 -25.36
C ILE A 11 31.82 -37.04 -25.51
N LEU A 12 32.01 -36.52 -26.72
CA LEU A 12 31.42 -35.27 -27.21
C LEU A 12 29.95 -35.55 -27.58
N ILE A 13 29.02 -35.02 -26.78
CA ILE A 13 27.63 -34.82 -27.23
C ILE A 13 27.48 -33.33 -27.53
N VAL A 14 27.49 -33.01 -28.82
CA VAL A 14 26.93 -31.75 -29.33
C VAL A 14 25.47 -32.03 -29.67
N CYS A 15 24.55 -31.41 -28.93
CA CYS A 15 23.20 -31.17 -29.40
C CYS A 15 22.76 -29.78 -28.92
N CYS A 16 22.69 -28.85 -29.86
CA CYS A 16 22.01 -27.57 -29.70
C CYS A 16 20.54 -27.78 -29.29
N LYS A 17 20.04 -27.00 -28.34
CA LYS A 17 18.85 -26.17 -28.59
C LYS A 17 18.68 -25.07 -27.54
N ASN A 18 18.83 -23.87 -28.07
CA ASN A 18 18.46 -22.56 -27.56
C ASN A 18 16.96 -22.50 -27.18
N SER A 19 16.62 -22.35 -25.89
CA SER A 19 15.35 -21.72 -25.50
C SER A 19 15.26 -21.22 -24.04
N GLU A 20 16.36 -20.99 -23.32
CA GLU A 20 16.25 -20.56 -21.91
C GLU A 20 16.31 -19.03 -21.73
N THR A 21 16.80 -18.28 -22.71
CA THR A 21 17.03 -16.84 -22.56
C THR A 21 15.80 -15.94 -22.77
N LYS A 22 14.71 -16.43 -23.40
CA LYS A 22 13.46 -15.64 -23.52
C LYS A 22 12.62 -15.69 -22.24
N THR A 23 12.58 -16.84 -21.58
CA THR A 23 11.81 -17.06 -20.36
C THR A 23 12.43 -16.31 -19.19
N GLU A 24 13.77 -16.34 -19.07
CA GLU A 24 14.49 -15.60 -18.05
C GLU A 24 14.32 -14.09 -18.23
N LEU A 25 14.48 -13.56 -19.45
CA LEU A 25 14.30 -12.12 -19.72
C LEU A 25 12.84 -11.65 -19.52
N GLN A 26 11.84 -12.49 -19.83
CA GLN A 26 10.44 -12.20 -19.50
C GLN A 26 10.18 -12.26 -18.00
N ASN A 27 10.73 -13.25 -17.30
CA ASN A 27 10.59 -13.38 -15.85
C ASN A 27 11.28 -12.21 -15.13
N THR A 28 12.50 -11.82 -15.52
CA THR A 28 13.17 -10.64 -14.97
C THR A 28 12.42 -9.35 -15.31
N LYS A 29 11.81 -9.22 -16.50
CA LYS A 29 11.01 -8.03 -16.85
C LYS A 29 9.69 -7.97 -16.09
N ILE A 30 9.07 -9.11 -15.79
CA ILE A 30 7.87 -9.23 -14.94
C ILE A 30 8.23 -8.98 -13.46
N GLU A 31 9.39 -9.45 -13.01
CA GLU A 31 9.91 -9.28 -11.66
C GLU A 31 10.40 -7.86 -11.39
N ILE A 32 11.00 -7.19 -12.39
CA ILE A 32 11.31 -5.75 -12.36
C ILE A 32 10.01 -4.92 -12.36
N ASN A 33 8.97 -5.31 -13.12
CA ASN A 33 7.69 -4.59 -13.11
C ASN A 33 6.90 -4.77 -11.80
N LYS A 34 6.96 -5.96 -11.18
CA LYS A 34 6.41 -6.19 -9.83
C LYS A 34 7.15 -5.36 -8.78
N ASN A 35 8.48 -5.32 -8.83
CA ASN A 35 9.28 -4.47 -7.94
C ASN A 35 9.10 -2.96 -8.19
N LEU A 36 8.78 -2.52 -9.42
CA LEU A 36 8.46 -1.12 -9.70
C LEU A 36 7.10 -0.71 -9.14
N ILE A 37 6.13 -1.63 -9.13
CA ILE A 37 4.80 -1.41 -8.55
C ILE A 37 4.86 -1.52 -7.01
N GLU A 38 5.72 -2.37 -6.43
CA GLU A 38 5.94 -2.47 -4.97
C GLU A 38 6.73 -1.28 -4.38
N LYS A 39 7.40 -0.48 -5.21
CA LYS A 39 7.96 0.82 -4.79
C LYS A 39 6.89 1.91 -4.57
N SER A 40 5.60 1.60 -4.75
CA SER A 40 4.48 2.51 -4.44
C SER A 40 4.23 2.74 -2.95
N LEU A 41 5.16 2.34 -2.08
CA LEU A 41 5.16 2.62 -0.62
C LEU A 41 6.18 3.69 -0.22
N LEU A 42 6.88 4.30 -1.19
CA LEU A 42 7.40 5.64 -0.98
C LEU A 42 6.18 6.56 -0.98
N PHE A 43 5.90 7.21 0.15
CA PHE A 43 5.23 8.51 0.25
C PHE A 43 4.96 9.11 -1.15
N PRO A 44 3.70 9.30 -1.59
CA PRO A 44 3.25 9.05 -2.97
C PRO A 44 3.86 9.86 -4.13
N PHE A 45 4.97 10.58 -3.95
CA PHE A 45 5.66 11.38 -4.98
C PHE A 45 7.18 11.34 -4.85
N GLU A 46 7.77 10.17 -4.63
CA GLU A 46 9.24 9.95 -4.67
C GLU A 46 10.04 10.67 -3.57
N LYS A 47 9.39 11.38 -2.65
CA LYS A 47 10.04 12.08 -1.54
C LYS A 47 10.03 11.22 -0.29
N LYS A 48 11.10 11.24 0.50
CA LYS A 48 11.10 10.56 1.80
C LYS A 48 10.41 11.44 2.85
N LEU A 49 9.64 10.85 3.76
CA LEU A 49 9.04 11.59 4.88
C LEU A 49 10.11 12.31 5.72
N THR A 50 11.32 11.74 5.81
CA THR A 50 12.50 12.34 6.47
C THR A 50 12.95 13.67 5.87
N GLU A 51 12.49 14.01 4.67
CA GLU A 51 12.75 15.31 4.05
C GLU A 51 11.81 16.41 4.52
N PHE A 52 10.74 16.07 5.24
CA PHE A 52 9.75 16.99 5.77
C PHE A 52 10.00 17.23 7.27
N GLN A 53 9.71 18.43 7.73
CA GLN A 53 9.69 18.75 9.14
C GLN A 53 8.38 18.22 9.74
N LYS A 54 8.45 17.52 10.87
CA LYS A 54 7.25 17.18 11.64
C LYS A 54 6.75 18.43 12.34
N ASP A 55 5.51 18.82 12.07
CA ASP A 55 4.91 20.05 12.60
C ASP A 55 4.10 19.77 13.87
N SER A 56 3.28 18.72 13.84
CA SER A 56 2.35 18.41 14.92
C SER A 56 2.02 16.92 14.98
N ILE A 57 1.50 16.51 16.14
CA ILE A 57 0.93 15.19 16.39
C ILE A 57 -0.27 15.35 17.32
N ASN A 58 -1.31 14.56 17.09
CA ASN A 58 -2.41 14.35 18.02
C ASN A 58 -2.64 12.85 18.18
N GLU A 59 -2.83 12.41 19.42
CA GLU A 59 -3.20 11.03 19.74
C GLU A 59 -4.69 11.00 20.11
N TYR A 60 -5.37 9.94 19.69
CA TYR A 60 -6.79 9.77 19.94
C TYR A 60 -7.12 8.28 20.09
N GLY A 61 -8.23 7.97 20.74
CA GLY A 61 -8.61 6.58 20.96
C GLY A 61 -9.68 6.43 22.03
N ALA A 62 -10.37 5.29 21.99
CA ALA A 62 -11.34 4.88 22.99
C ALA A 62 -11.46 3.35 22.97
N GLY A 63 -11.55 2.73 24.14
CA GLY A 63 -11.62 1.27 24.27
C GLY A 63 -10.42 0.57 23.63
N ASP A 64 -10.69 -0.35 22.71
CA ASP A 64 -9.66 -1.16 22.02
C ASP A 64 -9.07 -0.46 20.78
N CYS A 65 -9.53 0.74 20.45
CA CYS A 65 -9.09 1.50 19.28
C CYS A 65 -8.18 2.67 19.67
N TRP A 66 -6.98 2.69 19.11
CA TRP A 66 -6.00 3.75 19.36
C TRP A 66 -5.40 4.23 18.05
N GLY A 67 -5.20 5.54 17.95
CA GLY A 67 -4.65 6.16 16.76
C GLY A 67 -3.89 7.44 17.01
N ASN A 68 -3.24 7.91 15.95
CA ASN A 68 -2.62 9.22 15.93
C ASN A 68 -2.70 9.82 14.54
N VAL A 69 -2.79 11.14 14.51
CA VAL A 69 -2.64 11.95 13.31
C VAL A 69 -1.40 12.83 13.45
N GLN A 70 -0.63 12.94 12.38
CA GLN A 70 0.64 13.65 12.33
C GLN A 70 0.67 14.53 11.10
N GLN A 71 1.19 15.75 11.24
CA GLN A 71 1.42 16.66 10.13
C GLN A 71 2.90 16.90 9.91
N TYR A 72 3.29 16.95 8.64
CA TYR A 72 4.63 17.32 8.21
C TYR A 72 4.58 18.36 7.10
N SER A 73 5.57 19.24 7.03
CA SER A 73 5.65 20.28 6.02
C SER A 73 7.05 20.41 5.41
N LYS A 74 7.09 20.81 4.15
CA LYS A 74 8.31 21.23 3.44
C LYS A 74 7.91 22.23 2.37
N ASN A 75 8.32 23.48 2.53
CA ASN A 75 7.87 24.60 1.70
C ASN A 75 6.32 24.71 1.75
N LYS A 76 5.65 24.76 0.58
CA LYS A 76 4.18 24.82 0.46
C LYS A 76 3.49 23.44 0.41
N ILE A 77 4.25 22.37 0.64
CA ILE A 77 3.73 21.01 0.59
C ILE A 77 3.57 20.50 2.02
N GLU A 78 2.39 19.97 2.30
CA GLU A 78 2.00 19.43 3.59
C GLU A 78 1.63 17.96 3.45
N VAL A 79 1.76 17.24 4.55
CA VAL A 79 1.56 15.80 4.66
C VAL A 79 0.74 15.52 5.90
N GLY A 80 -0.41 14.88 5.72
CA GLY A 80 -1.15 14.28 6.81
C GLY A 80 -0.90 12.78 6.84
N LEU A 81 -0.53 12.24 7.99
CA LEU A 81 -0.55 10.80 8.25
C LEU A 81 -1.53 10.54 9.37
N ASP A 82 -2.54 9.73 9.12
CA ASP A 82 -3.49 9.29 10.12
C ASP A 82 -3.45 7.77 10.23
N SER A 83 -3.45 7.25 11.45
CA SER A 83 -3.30 5.82 11.71
C SER A 83 -4.09 5.42 12.93
N THR A 84 -5.09 4.55 12.76
CA THR A 84 -5.86 3.89 13.81
C THR A 84 -5.65 2.38 13.76
N ASN A 85 -5.50 1.75 14.92
CA ASN A 85 -5.51 0.31 15.09
C ASN A 85 -6.53 -0.08 16.18
N CYS A 86 -7.40 -1.03 15.86
CA CYS A 86 -8.44 -1.56 16.73
C CYS A 86 -8.24 -3.06 17.02
N GLY A 87 -6.99 -3.54 16.97
CA GLY A 87 -6.64 -4.95 17.15
C GLY A 87 -7.37 -5.85 16.15
N ASP A 88 -8.11 -6.81 16.67
CA ASP A 88 -8.81 -7.81 15.84
C ASP A 88 -9.96 -7.21 15.03
N TYR A 89 -10.45 -6.00 15.35
CA TYR A 89 -11.51 -5.34 14.60
C TYR A 89 -11.01 -4.72 13.28
N GLY A 90 -9.70 -4.45 13.19
CA GLY A 90 -9.05 -3.95 11.99
C GLY A 90 -8.21 -2.69 12.23
N PHE A 91 -7.91 -1.99 11.14
CA PHE A 91 -7.11 -0.77 11.15
C PHE A 91 -7.55 0.19 10.05
N TYR A 92 -7.17 1.45 10.20
CA TYR A 92 -7.36 2.49 9.21
C TYR A 92 -6.10 3.35 9.14
N HIS A 93 -5.44 3.36 7.98
CA HIS A 93 -4.27 4.21 7.72
C HIS A 93 -4.56 5.11 6.53
N SER A 94 -4.32 6.40 6.70
CA SER A 94 -4.55 7.40 5.66
C SER A 94 -3.34 8.30 5.50
N PHE A 95 -2.98 8.51 4.23
CA PHE A 95 -1.98 9.46 3.81
C PHE A 95 -2.66 10.57 3.03
N TYR A 96 -2.32 11.81 3.34
CA TYR A 96 -2.82 13.01 2.66
C TYR A 96 -1.65 13.84 2.14
N LEU A 97 -1.67 14.18 0.86
CA LEU A 97 -0.87 15.27 0.32
C LEU A 97 -1.71 16.52 0.30
N LEU A 98 -1.27 17.56 0.99
CA LEU A 98 -1.94 18.85 0.98
C LEU A 98 -1.05 19.92 0.34
N ASN A 99 -1.71 20.93 -0.23
CA ASN A 99 -1.08 22.14 -0.75
C ASN A 99 -1.96 23.33 -0.37
N ASN A 100 -1.42 24.21 0.48
CA ASN A 100 -2.15 25.31 1.11
C ASN A 100 -3.45 24.83 1.81
N GLY A 101 -3.38 23.75 2.60
CA GLY A 101 -4.53 23.18 3.31
C GLY A 101 -5.52 22.38 2.45
N GLY A 102 -5.39 22.38 1.12
CA GLY A 102 -6.25 21.60 0.23
C GLY A 102 -5.70 20.22 -0.08
N ILE A 103 -6.54 19.17 0.01
CA ILE A 103 -6.14 17.79 -0.31
C ILE A 103 -5.93 17.65 -1.82
N ARG A 104 -4.71 17.28 -2.22
CA ARG A 104 -4.35 16.99 -3.61
C ARG A 104 -4.43 15.51 -3.90
N ILE A 105 -4.02 14.68 -2.94
CA ILE A 105 -4.11 13.22 -2.99
C ILE A 105 -4.47 12.70 -1.61
N ALA A 106 -5.33 11.69 -1.55
CA ALA A 106 -5.55 10.88 -0.37
C ALA A 106 -5.35 9.40 -0.70
N HIS A 107 -4.58 8.69 0.11
CA HIS A 107 -4.31 7.27 -0.01
C HIS A 107 -4.73 6.57 1.28
N LEU A 108 -5.81 5.83 1.20
CA LEU A 108 -6.44 5.17 2.34
C LEU A 108 -6.20 3.67 2.25
N LYS A 109 -5.89 3.05 3.39
CA LYS A 109 -5.72 1.62 3.58
C LYS A 109 -6.52 1.22 4.81
N GLU A 110 -7.54 0.41 4.60
CA GLU A 110 -8.45 0.00 5.67
C GLU A 110 -8.60 -1.51 5.71
N SER A 111 -8.75 -2.06 6.91
CA SER A 111 -9.10 -3.43 7.16
C SER A 111 -10.34 -3.44 8.05
N ASN A 112 -11.38 -4.14 7.61
CA ASN A 112 -12.59 -4.32 8.39
C ASN A 112 -12.84 -5.81 8.60
N THR A 113 -13.22 -6.17 9.81
CA THR A 113 -13.51 -7.56 10.17
C THR A 113 -14.89 -7.96 9.67
N ILE A 114 -14.98 -9.13 9.05
CA ILE A 114 -16.23 -9.85 8.82
C ILE A 114 -16.24 -11.03 9.78
N LEU A 115 -17.29 -11.11 10.60
CA LEU A 115 -17.57 -12.32 11.37
C LEU A 115 -18.07 -13.40 10.41
N GLY A 116 -17.30 -14.48 10.27
CA GLY A 116 -17.76 -15.68 9.58
C GLY A 116 -18.87 -16.37 10.37
N ASN A 117 -19.53 -17.35 9.73
CA ASN A 117 -20.60 -18.13 10.37
C ASN A 117 -20.12 -19.00 11.56
N ASN A 118 -18.80 -19.14 11.75
CA ASN A 118 -18.18 -19.88 12.84
C ASN A 118 -17.20 -18.96 13.61
N ILE A 119 -17.10 -19.15 14.93
CA ILE A 119 -16.25 -18.37 15.85
C ILE A 119 -14.77 -18.33 15.44
N ASN A 120 -14.30 -19.32 14.66
CA ASN A 120 -12.90 -19.44 14.23
C ASN A 120 -12.66 -19.02 12.77
N ASP A 121 -13.65 -18.45 12.06
CA ASP A 121 -13.53 -18.03 10.66
C ASP A 121 -13.59 -16.50 10.54
N THR A 122 -12.69 -15.81 11.23
CA THR A 122 -12.53 -14.35 11.10
C THR A 122 -11.91 -14.03 9.75
N LYS A 123 -12.60 -13.21 8.95
CA LYS A 123 -12.09 -12.69 7.69
C LYS A 123 -11.98 -11.18 7.73
N TYR A 124 -11.17 -10.63 6.86
CA TYR A 124 -10.90 -9.21 6.77
C TYR A 124 -11.14 -8.75 5.35
N ILE A 125 -12.02 -7.77 5.18
CA ILE A 125 -12.11 -6.98 3.96
C ILE A 125 -11.00 -5.94 4.01
N LEU A 126 -10.05 -6.10 3.12
CA LEU A 126 -8.96 -5.16 2.94
C LEU A 126 -9.29 -4.27 1.76
N VAL A 127 -9.25 -2.96 1.96
CA VAL A 127 -9.55 -1.98 0.92
C VAL A 127 -8.44 -0.96 0.85
N GLU A 128 -8.01 -0.67 -0.37
CA GLU A 128 -7.06 0.40 -0.65
C GLU A 128 -7.64 1.34 -1.70
N LYS A 129 -7.69 2.62 -1.36
CA LYS A 129 -8.24 3.70 -2.17
C LYS A 129 -7.19 4.77 -2.39
N ILE A 130 -7.07 5.27 -3.62
CA ILE A 130 -6.27 6.45 -3.94
C ILE A 130 -7.16 7.45 -4.67
N TYR A 131 -7.39 8.59 -4.04
CA TYR A 131 -8.07 9.74 -4.63
C TYR A 131 -7.02 10.69 -5.19
N ASP A 132 -7.06 10.98 -6.50
CA ASP A 132 -6.16 11.91 -7.16
C ASP A 132 -6.91 13.13 -7.70
N TYR A 133 -6.74 14.27 -7.01
CA TYR A 133 -7.34 15.56 -7.33
C TYR A 133 -6.39 16.50 -8.06
N ARG A 134 -5.23 16.01 -8.55
CA ARG A 134 -4.23 16.90 -9.15
C ARG A 134 -4.63 17.40 -10.54
N LYS A 135 -5.40 16.63 -11.29
CA LYS A 135 -5.80 16.89 -12.68
C LYS A 135 -7.24 16.42 -12.92
N ASN A 136 -8.00 17.20 -13.68
CA ASN A 136 -9.35 16.84 -14.14
C ASN A 136 -9.26 16.00 -15.45
N PRO A 137 -9.98 14.86 -15.59
CA PRO A 137 -10.90 14.26 -14.60
C PRO A 137 -10.16 13.72 -13.38
N TYR A 138 -10.74 13.97 -12.21
CA TYR A 138 -10.23 13.42 -10.96
C TYR A 138 -10.44 11.91 -10.94
N LEU A 139 -9.54 11.19 -10.29
CA LEU A 139 -9.46 9.75 -10.40
C LEU A 139 -9.56 9.08 -9.04
N LEU A 140 -10.27 7.96 -9.01
CA LEU A 140 -10.25 7.01 -7.91
C LEU A 140 -9.59 5.72 -8.40
N TYR A 141 -8.63 5.25 -7.63
CA TYR A 141 -8.07 3.91 -7.76
C TYR A 141 -8.54 3.10 -6.56
N LEU A 142 -9.18 1.97 -6.82
CA LEU A 142 -9.71 1.09 -5.79
C LEU A 142 -9.22 -0.33 -6.01
N ARG A 143 -8.73 -0.98 -4.95
CA ARG A 143 -8.59 -2.44 -4.91
C ARG A 143 -9.12 -2.97 -3.59
N THR A 144 -9.62 -4.19 -3.62
CA THR A 144 -10.19 -4.86 -2.46
C THR A 144 -9.82 -6.34 -2.48
N ASP A 145 -9.61 -6.92 -1.31
CA ASP A 145 -9.39 -8.36 -1.15
C ASP A 145 -10.01 -8.84 0.15
N THR A 146 -10.26 -10.14 0.25
CA THR A 146 -10.75 -10.76 1.49
C THR A 146 -9.77 -11.81 1.96
N LEU A 147 -9.14 -11.56 3.11
CA LEU A 147 -8.07 -12.41 3.66
C LEU A 147 -8.41 -12.87 5.09
N ASN A 148 -7.70 -13.89 5.57
CA ASN A 148 -7.82 -14.37 6.95
C ASN A 148 -6.91 -13.62 7.93
N LYS A 149 -6.33 -12.49 7.50
CA LYS A 149 -5.48 -11.62 8.32
C LYS A 149 -5.61 -10.16 7.89
N PRO A 150 -5.52 -9.19 8.83
CA PRO A 150 -5.57 -7.76 8.53
C PRO A 150 -4.20 -7.29 8.01
N ASN A 151 -3.83 -7.64 6.77
CA ASN A 151 -2.56 -7.21 6.18
C ASN A 151 -2.75 -6.76 4.72
N ILE A 152 -2.70 -5.44 4.51
CA ILE A 152 -2.91 -4.78 3.21
C ILE A 152 -1.87 -5.15 2.15
N ASP A 153 -0.64 -5.49 2.55
CA ASP A 153 0.45 -5.81 1.62
C ASP A 153 0.22 -7.14 0.90
N LEU A 154 -0.80 -7.89 1.31
CA LEU A 154 -1.18 -9.18 0.74
C LEU A 154 -2.33 -9.09 -0.25
N ILE A 155 -2.89 -7.88 -0.50
CA ILE A 155 -3.90 -7.68 -1.54
C ILE A 155 -3.30 -8.11 -2.88
N ARG A 156 -3.96 -9.06 -3.55
CA ARG A 156 -3.53 -9.56 -4.87
C ARG A 156 -4.29 -8.95 -6.02
N THR A 157 -5.43 -8.32 -5.74
CA THR A 157 -6.24 -7.66 -6.76
C THR A 157 -5.52 -6.42 -7.31
N GLY A 158 -5.69 -6.20 -8.61
CA GLY A 158 -5.21 -4.99 -9.27
C GLY A 158 -6.12 -3.80 -8.96
N PHE A 159 -5.58 -2.59 -9.09
CA PHE A 159 -6.38 -1.37 -9.00
C PHE A 159 -7.36 -1.26 -10.16
N ILE A 160 -8.63 -1.01 -9.82
CA ILE A 160 -9.64 -0.52 -10.73
C ILE A 160 -9.56 1.00 -10.72
N LYS A 161 -9.37 1.60 -11.89
CA LYS A 161 -9.33 3.04 -12.08
C LYS A 161 -10.69 3.54 -12.56
N THR A 162 -11.25 4.54 -11.88
CA THR A 162 -12.51 5.19 -12.26
C THR A 162 -12.37 6.71 -12.23
N GLU A 163 -13.17 7.39 -13.04
CA GLU A 163 -13.34 8.85 -12.93
C GLU A 163 -14.27 9.16 -11.75
N LEU A 164 -13.87 10.12 -10.91
CA LEU A 164 -14.68 10.62 -9.81
C LEU A 164 -15.72 11.61 -10.34
N LYS A 165 -16.94 11.11 -10.56
CA LYS A 165 -18.08 11.94 -10.98
C LYS A 165 -18.54 12.90 -9.87
N ASP A 166 -18.52 12.43 -8.63
CA ASP A 166 -18.91 13.21 -7.46
C ASP A 166 -17.66 13.61 -6.64
N PHE A 167 -16.95 14.60 -7.18
CA PHE A 167 -15.78 15.17 -6.53
C PHE A 167 -16.09 15.75 -5.16
N GLN A 168 -17.14 16.58 -5.08
CA GLN A 168 -17.43 17.41 -3.91
C GLN A 168 -17.66 16.52 -2.68
N THR A 169 -18.55 15.53 -2.79
CA THR A 169 -18.84 14.63 -1.66
C THR A 169 -17.63 13.79 -1.27
N SER A 170 -16.85 13.31 -2.25
CA SER A 170 -15.61 12.56 -1.93
C SER A 170 -14.59 13.40 -1.18
N TYR A 171 -14.42 14.66 -1.59
CA TYR A 171 -13.47 15.59 -1.00
C TYR A 171 -13.90 16.01 0.42
N GLU A 172 -15.18 16.34 0.60
CA GLU A 172 -15.76 16.69 1.90
C GLU A 172 -15.62 15.55 2.91
N HIS A 173 -15.84 14.30 2.47
CA HIS A 173 -15.67 13.15 3.36
C HIS A 173 -14.20 12.98 3.78
N LEU A 174 -13.25 13.14 2.87
CA LEU A 174 -11.82 13.03 3.17
C LEU A 174 -11.35 14.13 4.13
N ILE A 175 -11.76 15.37 3.91
CA ILE A 175 -11.33 16.48 4.77
C ILE A 175 -11.99 16.41 6.14
N MET A 176 -13.25 15.97 6.22
CA MET A 176 -13.92 15.71 7.49
C MET A 176 -13.22 14.63 8.31
N GLY A 177 -12.79 13.54 7.66
CA GLY A 177 -12.00 12.50 8.32
C GLY A 177 -10.66 13.03 8.84
N TYR A 178 -9.91 13.73 7.98
CA TYR A 178 -8.61 14.31 8.35
C TYR A 178 -8.71 15.32 9.49
N GLU A 179 -9.62 16.29 9.40
CA GLU A 179 -9.84 17.27 10.48
C GLU A 179 -10.45 16.66 11.74
N GLY A 180 -11.28 15.62 11.58
CA GLY A 180 -11.89 14.89 12.68
C GLY A 180 -10.83 14.27 13.59
N ALA A 181 -9.83 13.62 13.01
CA ALA A 181 -8.72 13.00 13.75
C ALA A 181 -7.93 14.00 14.62
N TRP A 182 -7.85 15.28 14.23
CA TRP A 182 -7.23 16.34 15.02
C TRP A 182 -8.09 16.83 16.20
N LYS A 183 -9.41 16.64 16.11
CA LYS A 183 -10.39 17.10 17.13
C LYS A 183 -10.70 15.99 18.15
N MET A 184 -10.47 14.73 17.79
CA MET A 184 -10.64 13.60 18.69
C MET A 184 -9.60 13.62 19.81
N LYS A 185 -10.00 13.08 20.97
CA LYS A 185 -9.17 12.96 22.17
C LYS A 185 -9.05 11.50 22.56
N VAL A 186 -8.05 11.21 23.38
CA VAL A 186 -8.00 9.96 24.13
C VAL A 186 -9.10 9.98 25.21
N ASP A 187 -9.94 8.96 25.20
CA ASP A 187 -10.95 8.69 26.21
C ASP A 187 -10.58 7.39 26.95
N TYR A 188 -10.38 7.48 28.27
CA TYR A 188 -9.90 6.40 29.14
C TYR A 188 -11.02 5.72 29.90
#